data_AF-X0XH31-F1
#
_entry.id   AF-X0XH31-F1
#
_cell.length_a   1.000
_cell.length_b   1.000
_cell.length_c   1.000
_cell.angle_alpha   90.00
_cell.angle_beta   90.00
_cell.angle_gamma   90.00
#
_symmetry.space_group_name_H-M   'P 1'
#
loop_
_entity.id
_entity.type
_entity.pdbx_description
1 polymer ?
#
loop_
_entity_poly.entity_id
_entity_poly.type
_entity_poly.pdbx_seq_one_letter_code
_entity_poly.pdbx_strand_id
1 'polypeptide(L)' 'MILLNPRKLSRQYPDGRSLEVMASTIDFFEKKGKKRLKEDAHQRVWYDDFLKFVKDEKIFATLLTP' A
#
# COMPACT_ATOMS: atom_id res chain seq x y z
N MET A 1 -12.51 -17.84 -8.11
CA MET A 1 -11.66 -17.14 -7.11
C MET A 1 -10.70 -16.24 -7.88
N ILE A 2 -10.70 -14.93 -7.64
CA ILE A 2 -9.77 -14.00 -8.28
C ILE A 2 -8.49 -14.02 -7.47
N LEU A 3 -7.42 -14.59 -8.04
CA LEU A 3 -6.10 -14.55 -7.42
C LEU A 3 -5.50 -13.16 -7.65
N LEU A 4 -5.32 -12.39 -6.58
CA LEU A 4 -4.63 -11.09 -6.66
C LEU A 4 -3.15 -11.34 -6.95
N ASN A 5 -2.63 -10.75 -8.03
CA ASN A 5 -1.22 -10.83 -8.39
C ASN A 5 -0.56 -9.45 -8.19
N PRO A 6 0.29 -9.27 -7.17
CA PRO A 6 0.94 -7.98 -6.90
C PRO A 6 1.87 -7.54 -8.03
N ARG A 7 2.39 -8.47 -8.85
CA ARG A 7 3.20 -8.16 -10.03
C ARG A 7 2.38 -7.78 -11.27
N LYS A 8 1.05 -7.83 -11.18
CA LYS A 8 0.14 -7.50 -12.29
C LYS A 8 -0.99 -6.60 -11.79
N LEU A 9 -0.71 -5.31 -11.72
CA LEU A 9 -1.72 -4.28 -11.47
C LEU A 9 -2.50 -3.98 -12.75
N SER A 10 -3.60 -4.69 -12.98
CA SER A 10 -4.44 -4.52 -14.19
C SER A 10 -5.68 -3.65 -13.96
N ARG A 11 -5.79 -2.97 -12.82
CA ARG A 11 -6.94 -2.12 -12.50
C ARG A 11 -6.79 -0.77 -13.19
N GLN A 12 -7.88 -0.29 -13.80
CA GLN A 12 -7.98 1.07 -14.29
C GLN A 12 -8.24 2.04 -13.12
N TYR A 13 -7.55 3.18 -13.14
CA TYR A 13 -7.68 4.25 -12.15
C TYR A 13 -8.16 5.53 -12.82
N PRO A 14 -8.80 6.44 -12.08
CA PRO A 14 -9.32 7.70 -12.64
C PRO A 14 -8.23 8.59 -13.23
N ASP A 15 -7.02 8.54 -12.68
CA ASP A 15 -5.90 9.38 -13.05
C ASP A 15 -4.55 8.67 -12.82
N GLY A 16 -3.47 9.26 -13.35
CA GLY A 16 -2.12 8.71 -13.25
C GLY A 16 -1.55 8.71 -11.84
N ARG A 17 -1.87 9.72 -11.03
CA ARG A 17 -1.39 9.80 -9.64
C ARG A 17 -2.02 8.70 -8.79
N SER A 18 -3.30 8.41 -8.98
CA SER A 18 -3.97 7.27 -8.33
C SER A 18 -3.31 5.93 -8.68
N LEU A 19 -2.89 5.73 -9.93
CA LEU A 19 -2.16 4.53 -10.35
C LEU A 19 -0.80 4.44 -9.63
N GLU A 20 -0.04 5.53 -9.57
CA GLU A 20 1.26 5.58 -8.88
C GLU A 20 1.14 5.29 -7.38
N VAL A 21 0.16 5.89 -6.71
CA VAL A 21 -0.12 5.65 -5.29
C VAL A 21 -0.43 4.17 -5.03
N MET A 22 -1.18 3.53 -5.93
CA MET A 22 -1.55 2.12 -5.77
C MET A 22 -0.36 1.19 -6.04
N ALA A 23 0.44 1.50 -7.06
CA ALA A 23 1.67 0.76 -7.35
C ALA A 23 2.70 0.86 -6.21
N SER A 24 2.92 2.06 -5.67
CA SER A 24 3.82 2.27 -4.52
C SER A 24 3.31 1.59 -3.25
N THR A 25 1.99 1.57 -3.03
CA THR A 25 1.38 0.85 -1.90
C THR A 25 1.61 -0.66 -2.01
N ILE A 26 1.47 -1.24 -3.21
CA ILE A 26 1.79 -2.66 -3.45
C ILE A 26 3.26 -2.91 -3.15
N ASP A 27 4.16 -2.10 -3.68
CA ASP A 27 5.61 -2.23 -3.46
C ASP A 27 5.99 -2.13 -1.98
N PHE A 28 5.38 -1.23 -1.21
CA PHE A 28 5.57 -1.13 0.25
C PHE A 28 5.28 -2.46 0.95
N PHE A 29 4.12 -3.06 0.69
CA PHE A 29 3.73 -4.31 1.34
C PHE A 29 4.54 -5.52 0.85
N GLU A 30 4.91 -5.56 -0.43
CA GLU A 30 5.75 -6.63 -0.98
C GLU A 30 7.19 -6.55 -0.42
N LYS A 31 7.75 -5.35 -0.25
CA LYS A 31 9.05 -5.14 0.41
C LYS A 31 9.02 -5.53 1.88
N LYS A 32 7.95 -5.17 2.61
CA LYS A 32 7.78 -5.54 4.02
C LYS A 32 7.60 -7.06 4.18
N GLY A 33 6.84 -7.67 3.29
CA GLY A 33 6.66 -9.12 3.18
C GLY A 33 5.67 -9.72 4.18
N LYS A 34 4.98 -10.78 3.74
CA LYS A 34 3.91 -11.46 4.49
C LYS A 34 4.33 -11.95 5.88
N LYS A 35 5.55 -12.50 6.00
CA LYS A 35 6.05 -13.04 7.29
C LYS A 35 6.11 -11.94 8.35
N ARG A 36 6.71 -10.79 7.99
CA ARG A 36 6.85 -9.65 8.90
C ARG A 36 5.50 -9.04 9.25
N LEU A 37 4.61 -8.87 8.27
CA LEU A 37 3.25 -8.37 8.51
C LEU A 37 2.50 -9.21 9.54
N LYS A 38 2.59 -10.55 9.46
CA LYS A 38 1.96 -11.44 10.44
C LYS A 38 2.60 -11.32 11.83
N GLU A 39 3.92 -11.23 11.89
CA GLU A 39 4.64 -11.06 13.14
C GLU A 39 4.26 -9.75 13.84
N ASP A 40 4.31 -8.62 13.11
CA ASP A 40 3.92 -7.30 13.62
C ASP A 40 2.48 -7.32 14.15
N ALA A 41 1.55 -7.96 13.42
CA ALA A 41 0.17 -8.11 13.84
C ALA A 41 0.02 -8.93 15.13
N HIS A 42 0.69 -10.09 15.23
CA HIS A 42 0.66 -10.93 16.44
C HIS A 42 1.26 -10.22 17.65
N GLN A 43 2.31 -9.43 17.44
CA GLN A 43 3.02 -8.69 18.48
C GLN A 43 2.37 -7.33 18.80
N ARG A 44 1.28 -6.96 18.12
CA ARG A 44 0.58 -5.66 18.28
C ARG A 44 1.54 -4.48 18.13
N VAL A 45 2.48 -4.61 17.18
CA VAL A 45 3.45 -3.56 16.88
C VAL A 45 2.71 -2.36 16.29
N TRP A 46 3.04 -1.17 16.80
CA TRP A 46 2.53 0.08 16.24
C TRP A 46 3.09 0.29 14.82
N TYR A 47 2.21 0.59 13.85
CA TYR A 47 2.54 0.62 12.42
C TYR A 47 3.05 1.99 11.96
N ASP A 48 4.02 2.57 12.68
CA ASP A 48 4.55 3.90 12.39
C ASP A 48 5.21 3.99 11.00
N ASP A 49 5.79 2.88 10.54
CA ASP A 49 6.40 2.75 9.21
C ASP A 49 5.38 2.99 8.09
N PHE A 50 4.19 2.40 8.20
CA PHE A 50 3.12 2.62 7.24
C PHE A 50 2.59 4.05 7.32
N LEU A 51 2.47 4.64 8.51
CA LEU A 51 2.05 6.03 8.66
C LEU A 51 3.06 7.02 8.05
N LYS A 52 4.36 6.76 8.19
CA LYS A 52 5.42 7.53 7.53
C LYS A 52 5.31 7.42 6.01
N PHE A 53 5.15 6.20 5.49
CA PHE A 53 4.93 5.96 4.06
C PHE A 53 3.70 6.73 3.53
N VAL A 54 2.56 6.66 4.21
CA VAL A 54 1.33 7.39 3.84
C VAL A 54 1.56 8.89 3.78
N LYS A 55 2.33 9.43 4.73
CA LYS A 55 2.69 10.85 4.80
C LYS A 55 3.60 11.24 3.63
N ASP A 56 4.68 10.50 3.41
CA ASP A 56 5.70 10.83 2.41
C ASP A 56 5.14 10.73 0.99
N GLU A 57 4.31 9.71 0.73
CA GLU A 57 3.60 9.54 -0.55
C GLU A 57 2.32 10.39 -0.66
N LYS A 58 1.96 11.19 0.35
CA LYS A 58 0.75 12.03 0.36
C LYS A 58 -0.52 11.25 -0.05
N ILE A 59 -0.64 10.00 0.39
CA ILE A 59 -1.68 9.08 -0.09
C ILE A 59 -3.08 9.61 0.25
N PHE A 60 -3.29 10.03 1.50
CA PHE A 60 -4.59 10.55 1.92
C PHE A 60 -4.95 11.86 1.22
N ALA A 61 -3.98 12.74 1.01
CA ALA A 61 -4.19 13.97 0.25
C ALA A 61 -4.47 13.71 -1.25
N THR A 62 -4.13 12.53 -1.76
CA THR A 62 -4.45 12.14 -3.14
C THR A 62 -5.83 11.49 -3.23
N LEU A 63 -6.15 10.60 -2.29
CA LEU A 63 -7.32 9.72 -2.40
C LEU A 63 -8.55 10.21 -1.63
N LEU A 64 -8.37 11.07 -0.62
CA LEU A 64 -9.42 11.43 0.35
C LEU A 64 -9.79 12.92 0.32
N THR A 65 -9.34 13.66 -0.69
CA THR A 65 -9.74 15.05 -0.93
C THR A 65 -10.52 15.14 -2.25
N PRO A 66 -11.63 15.91 -2.30
CA PRO A 66 -12.36 16.16 -3.54
C PRO A 66 -11.54 16.82 -4.64
#